data_AF-A0A378ZYU0-F1
#
_entry.id   AF-A0A378ZYU0-F1
#
_cell.length_a   1.000
_cell.length_b   1.000
_cell.length_c   1.000
_cell.angle_alpha   90.00
_cell.angle_beta   90.00
_cell.angle_gamma   90.00
#
_symmetry.space_group_name_H-M   'P 1'
#
loop_
_entity.id
_entity.type
_entity.pdbx_description
1 polymer ?
#
loop_
_entity_poly.entity_id
_entity_poly.type
_entity_poly.pdbx_seq_one_letter_code
_entity_poly.pdbx_strand_id
1 'polypeptide(L)'
;MGKLSDSDFEGFEVDWDEHLCDRDYIYSLIDNVEWESQLRAISLLLQRNRAARKEASEEIKQNESELRSYNGPHHDHYVDQHVFLLHETVYQDAAESMAAIGMIAPMVESILCQSLAALGRMHREKNKELPAQKRWMRANKIECKWEDLWNCQKYFNRENEIVSNFIDGFPQLADACGLEKYLPADFMVWFRAMFTYRNFMFHGGFEWSIGNRRKFTREIKEKGWQSFFTCATSDDEPWIYYLKTETIEEMPIWVEKMLDSLGAFAKDLPSELTSDQ
;
A
#
# COMPACT_ATOMS: atom_id res chain seq x y z
N MET A 1 33.63 -7.57 -34.50
CA MET A 1 33.15 -8.10 -33.21
C MET A 1 32.89 -9.58 -33.40
N GLY A 2 33.69 -10.43 -32.75
CA GLY A 2 33.48 -11.88 -32.78
C GLY A 2 32.22 -12.22 -31.99
N LYS A 3 31.39 -13.12 -32.53
CA LYS A 3 30.27 -13.70 -31.79
C LYS A 3 30.87 -14.62 -30.73
N LEU A 4 30.56 -14.35 -29.46
CA LEU A 4 30.80 -15.29 -28.38
C LEU A 4 29.94 -16.54 -28.63
N SER A 5 30.52 -17.69 -28.34
CA SER A 5 29.96 -19.03 -28.46
C SER A 5 29.75 -19.62 -27.06
N ASP A 6 28.87 -20.61 -26.93
CA ASP A 6 28.59 -21.24 -25.63
C ASP A 6 29.85 -21.87 -24.99
N SER A 7 30.83 -22.29 -25.80
CA SER A 7 32.14 -22.75 -25.31
C SER A 7 33.01 -21.66 -24.70
N ASP A 8 32.73 -20.38 -24.97
CA ASP A 8 33.42 -19.26 -24.32
C ASP A 8 32.96 -19.05 -22.87
N PHE A 9 31.88 -19.74 -22.46
CA PHE A 9 31.31 -19.73 -21.11
C PHE A 9 31.43 -21.10 -20.40
N GLU A 10 32.02 -22.11 -21.04
CA GLU A 10 32.31 -23.40 -20.40
C GLU A 10 33.31 -23.19 -19.24
N GLY A 11 32.86 -23.43 -18.01
CA GLY A 11 33.64 -23.23 -16.78
C GLY A 11 33.25 -22.00 -15.96
N PHE A 12 32.34 -21.15 -16.46
CA PHE A 12 31.64 -20.13 -15.65
C PHE A 12 30.37 -20.74 -15.03
N GLU A 13 30.54 -21.71 -14.12
CA GLU A 13 29.50 -21.98 -13.11
C GLU A 13 29.61 -20.86 -12.06
N VAL A 14 29.08 -19.69 -12.41
CA VAL A 14 28.81 -18.67 -11.39
C VAL A 14 27.52 -19.09 -10.72
N ASP A 15 27.60 -19.45 -9.44
CA ASP A 15 26.42 -19.58 -8.62
C ASP A 15 25.84 -18.17 -8.43
N TRP A 16 24.98 -17.75 -9.36
CA TRP A 16 24.37 -16.43 -9.35
C TRP A 16 23.52 -16.22 -8.09
N ASP A 17 23.09 -17.29 -7.41
CA ASP A 17 22.36 -17.20 -6.15
C ASP A 17 23.20 -16.54 -5.04
N GLU A 18 24.54 -16.59 -5.11
CA GLU A 18 25.42 -15.87 -4.17
C GLU A 18 25.45 -14.34 -4.41
N HIS A 19 24.93 -13.88 -5.56
CA HIS A 19 24.94 -12.47 -5.97
C HIS A 19 23.55 -11.83 -6.03
N LEU A 20 22.48 -12.62 -5.94
CA LEU A 20 21.10 -12.14 -5.94
C LEU A 20 20.64 -11.89 -4.50
N CYS A 21 20.02 -10.73 -4.27
CA CYS A 21 19.24 -10.51 -3.06
C CYS A 21 17.85 -11.13 -3.22
N ASP A 22 17.16 -11.40 -2.11
CA ASP A 22 15.83 -12.03 -2.17
C ASP A 22 14.85 -11.25 -3.06
N ARG A 23 14.97 -9.91 -3.11
CA ARG A 23 14.15 -9.04 -3.96
C ARG A 23 14.35 -9.28 -5.46
N ASP A 24 15.51 -9.76 -5.90
CA ASP A 24 15.76 -10.05 -7.31
C ASP A 24 14.89 -11.21 -7.81
N TYR A 25 14.51 -12.14 -6.93
CA TYR A 25 13.62 -13.25 -7.28
C TYR A 25 12.20 -12.80 -7.62
N ILE A 26 11.82 -11.54 -7.33
CA ILE A 26 10.53 -10.98 -7.80
C ILE A 26 10.46 -10.99 -9.33
N TYR A 27 11.59 -10.85 -10.04
CA TYR A 27 11.64 -10.90 -11.50
C TYR A 27 11.21 -12.26 -12.08
N SER A 28 11.22 -13.34 -11.29
CA SER A 28 10.64 -14.62 -11.69
C SER A 28 9.10 -14.59 -11.77
N LEU A 29 8.45 -13.63 -11.10
CA LEU A 29 7.00 -13.43 -11.11
C LEU A 29 6.60 -12.26 -12.02
N ILE A 30 7.31 -11.13 -11.95
CA ILE A 30 7.01 -9.93 -12.71
C ILE A 30 8.28 -9.34 -13.34
N ASP A 31 8.39 -9.41 -14.65
CA ASP A 31 9.55 -8.91 -15.42
C ASP A 31 9.27 -7.58 -16.14
N ASN A 32 8.02 -7.12 -16.11
CA ASN A 32 7.52 -5.98 -16.87
C ASN A 32 7.18 -4.75 -16.01
N VAL A 33 7.49 -4.80 -14.71
CA VAL A 33 7.22 -3.71 -13.77
C VAL A 33 8.53 -3.17 -13.23
N GLU A 34 8.75 -1.89 -13.40
CA GLU A 34 9.88 -1.18 -12.81
C GLU A 34 9.47 -0.64 -11.42
N TRP A 35 9.46 -1.49 -10.40
CA TRP A 35 8.99 -1.12 -9.05
C TRP A 35 9.98 -0.24 -8.30
N GLU A 36 11.29 -0.42 -8.50
CA GLU A 36 12.31 0.37 -7.80
C GLU A 36 12.24 1.83 -8.18
N SER A 37 12.18 2.11 -9.49
CA SER A 37 12.06 3.50 -9.96
C SER A 37 10.71 4.12 -9.55
N GLN A 38 9.62 3.34 -9.52
CA GLN A 38 8.34 3.82 -9.00
C GLN A 38 8.42 4.18 -7.51
N LEU A 39 8.94 3.29 -6.66
CA LEU A 39 9.08 3.55 -5.22
C LEU A 39 9.98 4.76 -4.96
N ARG A 40 11.08 4.88 -5.72
CA ARG A 40 12.01 6.01 -5.62
C ARG A 40 11.31 7.32 -5.98
N ALA A 41 10.55 7.35 -7.06
CA ALA A 41 9.80 8.55 -7.47
C ALA A 41 8.78 8.97 -6.41
N ILE A 42 8.04 8.01 -5.84
CA ILE A 42 7.09 8.26 -4.75
C ILE A 42 7.81 8.79 -3.51
N SER A 43 8.92 8.16 -3.12
CA SER A 43 9.70 8.55 -1.94
C SER A 43 10.23 9.99 -2.06
N LEU A 44 10.75 10.37 -3.23
CA LEU A 44 11.21 11.74 -3.49
C LEU A 44 10.07 12.76 -3.40
N LEU A 45 8.89 12.42 -3.91
CA LEU A 45 7.72 13.28 -3.82
C LEU A 45 7.25 13.45 -2.37
N LEU A 46 7.23 12.38 -1.57
CA LEU A 46 6.89 12.45 -0.14
C LEU A 46 7.90 13.31 0.63
N GLN A 47 9.20 13.18 0.34
CA GLN A 47 10.23 14.04 0.93
C GLN A 47 10.02 15.51 0.57
N ARG A 48 9.66 15.82 -0.69
CA ARG A 48 9.34 17.19 -1.11
C ARG A 48 8.12 17.73 -0.35
N ASN A 49 7.06 16.95 -0.21
CA ASN A 49 5.86 17.36 0.51
C ASN A 49 6.15 17.59 2.00
N ARG A 50 6.97 16.75 2.62
CA ARG A 50 7.46 16.94 3.99
C ARG A 50 8.19 18.27 4.17
N ALA A 51 9.03 18.65 3.21
CA ALA A 51 9.73 19.93 3.26
C ALA A 51 8.75 21.11 3.20
N ALA A 52 7.77 21.05 2.30
CA ALA A 52 6.72 22.07 2.21
C ALA A 52 5.84 22.15 3.47
N ARG A 53 5.49 21.00 4.07
CA ARG A 53 4.77 20.94 5.36
C ARG A 53 5.55 21.64 6.47
N LYS A 54 6.87 21.41 6.53
CA LYS A 54 7.73 22.02 7.54
C LYS A 54 7.73 23.55 7.41
N GLU A 55 7.85 24.06 6.18
CA GLU A 55 7.78 25.48 5.89
C GLU A 55 6.43 26.09 6.31
N ALA A 56 5.31 25.46 5.94
CA ALA A 56 3.98 25.89 6.37
C ALA A 56 3.83 25.89 7.90
N SER A 57 4.37 24.88 8.59
CA SER A 57 4.36 24.83 10.06
C SER A 57 5.17 25.96 10.71
N GLU A 58 6.28 26.37 10.09
CA GLU A 58 7.09 27.49 10.54
C GLU A 58 6.36 28.83 10.33
N GLU A 59 5.67 29.00 9.20
CA GLU A 59 4.84 30.18 8.90
C GLU A 59 3.71 30.36 9.93
N ILE A 60 2.99 29.28 10.27
CA ILE A 60 1.91 29.32 11.28
C ILE A 60 2.46 29.76 12.65
N LYS A 61 3.61 29.21 13.05
CA LYS A 61 4.26 29.58 14.33
C LYS A 61 4.69 31.03 14.35
N GLN A 62 5.22 31.53 13.23
CA GLN A 62 5.57 32.94 13.09
C GLN A 62 4.32 33.82 13.19
N ASN A 63 3.27 33.48 12.46
CA ASN A 63 1.99 34.20 12.50
C ASN A 63 1.38 34.22 13.91
N GLU A 64 1.43 33.11 14.63
CA GLU A 64 0.99 33.03 16.04
C GLU A 64 1.83 33.96 16.94
N SER A 65 3.15 33.99 16.76
CA SER A 65 4.03 34.88 17.52
C SER A 65 3.75 36.36 17.23
N GLU A 66 3.52 36.70 15.96
CA GLU A 66 3.17 38.05 15.54
C GLU A 66 1.84 38.49 16.15
N LEU A 67 0.81 37.64 16.08
CA LEU A 67 -0.49 37.88 16.69
C LEU A 67 -0.40 38.14 18.20
N ARG A 68 0.36 37.32 18.93
CA ARG A 68 0.58 37.49 20.38
C ARG A 68 1.27 38.80 20.74
N SER A 69 2.13 39.31 19.85
CA SER A 69 2.85 40.56 20.04
C SER A 69 2.07 41.80 19.57
N TYR A 70 0.99 41.60 18.82
CA TYR A 70 0.23 42.68 18.19
C TYR A 70 -0.75 43.33 19.17
N ASN A 71 -0.45 44.58 19.56
CA ASN A 71 -1.28 45.42 20.43
C ASN A 71 -1.97 46.58 19.69
N GLY A 72 -2.20 46.43 18.39
CA GLY A 72 -2.81 47.46 17.55
C GLY A 72 -4.35 47.42 17.49
N PRO A 73 -4.98 48.41 16.85
CA PRO A 73 -6.44 48.55 16.81
C PRO A 73 -7.16 47.50 15.94
N HIS A 74 -6.44 46.67 15.19
CA HIS A 74 -7.01 45.65 14.29
C HIS A 74 -6.79 44.22 14.79
N HIS A 75 -6.67 44.02 16.10
CA HIS A 75 -6.30 42.72 16.68
C HIS A 75 -7.25 41.60 16.21
N ASP A 76 -8.56 41.85 16.21
CA ASP A 76 -9.58 40.89 15.76
C ASP A 76 -9.38 40.43 14.31
N HIS A 77 -8.94 41.33 13.41
CA HIS A 77 -8.67 40.96 12.02
C HIS A 77 -7.50 39.97 11.91
N TYR A 78 -6.45 40.15 12.71
CA TYR A 78 -5.31 39.22 12.73
C TYR A 78 -5.69 37.89 13.39
N VAL A 79 -6.57 37.89 14.39
CA VAL A 79 -7.14 36.65 14.95
C VAL A 79 -7.89 35.88 13.88
N ASP A 80 -8.77 36.54 13.11
CA ASP A 80 -9.52 35.90 12.03
C ASP A 80 -8.58 35.30 10.97
N GLN A 81 -7.55 36.05 10.54
CA GLN A 81 -6.54 35.55 9.60
C GLN A 81 -5.81 34.31 10.13
N HIS A 82 -5.42 34.32 11.41
CA HIS A 82 -4.77 33.17 12.02
C HIS A 82 -5.69 31.95 12.05
N VAL A 83 -6.96 32.14 12.38
CA VAL A 83 -7.97 31.06 12.35
C VAL A 83 -8.13 30.51 10.92
N PHE A 84 -8.21 31.36 9.89
CA PHE A 84 -8.26 30.90 8.50
C PHE A 84 -7.03 30.07 8.13
N LEU A 85 -5.83 30.52 8.50
CA LEU A 85 -4.60 29.77 8.26
C LEU A 85 -4.66 28.38 8.93
N LEU A 86 -5.11 28.30 10.19
CA LEU A 86 -5.28 27.01 10.87
C LEU A 86 -6.30 26.11 10.15
N HIS A 87 -7.43 26.65 9.68
CA HIS A 87 -8.39 25.87 8.90
C HIS A 87 -7.78 25.34 7.59
N GLU A 88 -7.00 26.14 6.86
CA GLU A 88 -6.35 25.73 5.62
C GLU A 88 -5.37 24.58 5.83
N THR A 89 -4.68 24.56 6.98
CA THR A 89 -3.65 23.53 7.26
C THR A 89 -4.24 22.13 7.41
N VAL A 90 -5.47 22.02 7.93
CA VAL A 90 -6.20 20.74 7.98
C VAL A 90 -6.41 20.17 6.57
N TYR A 91 -6.72 21.03 5.59
CA TYR A 91 -6.85 20.59 4.19
C TYR A 91 -5.50 20.26 3.56
N GLN A 92 -4.42 20.95 3.93
CA GLN A 92 -3.07 20.60 3.48
C GLN A 92 -2.66 19.21 3.98
N ASP A 93 -2.88 18.90 5.26
CA ASP A 93 -2.60 17.59 5.85
C ASP A 93 -3.40 16.46 5.18
N ALA A 94 -4.68 16.72 4.87
CA ALA A 94 -5.53 15.80 4.14
C ALA A 94 -5.07 15.62 2.68
N ALA A 95 -4.64 16.69 2.01
CA ALA A 95 -4.13 16.66 0.65
C ALA A 95 -2.81 15.87 0.56
N GLU A 96 -1.90 16.05 1.52
CA GLU A 96 -0.66 15.27 1.59
C GLU A 96 -0.95 13.80 1.86
N SER A 97 -1.88 13.50 2.76
CA SER A 97 -2.33 12.14 3.01
C SER A 97 -2.91 11.49 1.75
N MET A 98 -3.72 12.23 1.00
CA MET A 98 -4.29 11.77 -0.27
C MET A 98 -3.19 11.51 -1.31
N ALA A 99 -2.21 12.41 -1.43
CA ALA A 99 -1.09 12.23 -2.35
C ALA A 99 -0.29 10.97 -1.99
N ALA A 100 0.01 10.77 -0.71
CA ALA A 100 0.76 9.61 -0.24
C ALA A 100 0.02 8.30 -0.51
N ILE A 101 -1.20 8.16 0.01
CA ILE A 101 -1.96 6.92 -0.16
C ILE A 101 -2.36 6.69 -1.62
N GLY A 102 -2.61 7.76 -2.37
CA GLY A 102 -2.98 7.73 -3.78
C GLY A 102 -1.88 7.23 -4.70
N MET A 103 -0.62 7.24 -4.26
CA MET A 103 0.49 6.67 -5.01
C MET A 103 0.89 5.29 -4.49
N ILE A 104 0.95 5.12 -3.17
CA ILE A 104 1.39 3.87 -2.54
C ILE A 104 0.37 2.74 -2.78
N ALA A 105 -0.92 3.00 -2.60
CA ALA A 105 -1.93 1.95 -2.71
C ALA A 105 -2.02 1.37 -4.14
N PRO A 106 -2.09 2.15 -5.22
CA PRO A 106 -2.08 1.59 -6.58
C PRO A 106 -0.80 0.84 -6.91
N MET A 107 0.36 1.29 -6.44
CA MET A 107 1.63 0.58 -6.64
C MET A 107 1.59 -0.80 -5.97
N VAL A 108 1.23 -0.86 -4.69
CA VAL A 108 1.11 -2.11 -3.91
C VAL A 108 0.10 -3.06 -4.57
N GLU A 109 -1.08 -2.55 -4.92
CA GLU A 109 -2.14 -3.34 -5.57
C GLU A 109 -1.68 -3.91 -6.92
N SER A 110 -1.02 -3.09 -7.74
CA SER A 110 -0.49 -3.49 -9.05
C SER A 110 0.55 -4.60 -8.93
N ILE A 111 1.54 -4.45 -8.04
CA ILE A 111 2.62 -5.42 -7.86
C ILE A 111 2.05 -6.74 -7.36
N LEU A 112 1.18 -6.71 -6.33
CA LEU A 112 0.59 -7.91 -5.77
C LEU A 112 -0.28 -8.65 -6.80
N CYS A 113 -1.13 -7.94 -7.55
CA CYS A 113 -2.01 -8.61 -8.50
C CYS A 113 -1.27 -9.13 -9.73
N GLN A 114 -0.23 -8.43 -10.22
CA GLN A 114 0.58 -8.97 -11.31
C GLN A 114 1.37 -10.20 -10.88
N SER A 115 1.98 -10.16 -9.69
CA SER A 115 2.79 -11.27 -9.16
C SER A 115 1.95 -12.51 -8.87
N LEU A 116 0.78 -12.34 -8.23
CA LEU A 116 -0.10 -13.45 -7.94
C LEU A 116 -0.79 -14.00 -9.20
N ALA A 117 -1.08 -13.15 -10.18
CA ALA A 117 -1.56 -13.61 -11.48
C ALA A 117 -0.47 -14.40 -12.24
N ALA A 118 0.80 -14.00 -12.14
CA ALA A 118 1.92 -14.72 -12.73
C ALA A 118 2.11 -16.10 -12.10
N LEU A 119 2.09 -16.18 -10.77
CA LEU A 119 2.10 -17.46 -10.07
C LEU A 119 0.94 -18.37 -10.54
N GLY A 120 -0.25 -17.79 -10.75
CA GLY A 120 -1.37 -18.50 -11.32
C GLY A 120 -1.16 -19.02 -12.74
N ARG A 121 -0.41 -18.30 -13.58
CA ARG A 121 -0.04 -18.80 -14.92
C ARG A 121 0.93 -19.96 -14.82
N MET A 122 1.96 -19.87 -13.97
CA MET A 122 2.94 -20.94 -13.75
C MET A 122 2.25 -22.24 -13.29
N HIS A 123 1.32 -22.16 -12.33
CA HIS A 123 0.55 -23.32 -11.89
C HIS A 123 -0.27 -23.96 -13.02
N ARG A 124 -0.85 -23.14 -13.90
CA ARG A 124 -1.64 -23.61 -15.05
C ARG A 124 -0.76 -24.29 -16.09
N GLU A 125 0.35 -23.67 -16.44
CA GLU A 125 1.30 -24.15 -17.45
C GLU A 125 1.93 -25.48 -17.03
N LYS A 126 2.28 -25.63 -15.75
CA LYS A 126 2.83 -26.85 -15.18
C LYS A 126 1.78 -27.88 -14.77
N ASN A 127 0.49 -27.61 -15.03
CA ASN A 127 -0.65 -28.46 -14.66
C ASN A 127 -0.60 -28.93 -13.18
N LYS A 128 -0.18 -28.04 -12.28
CA LYS A 128 -0.04 -28.35 -10.85
C LYS A 128 -1.39 -28.22 -10.15
N GLU A 129 -1.76 -29.25 -9.40
CA GLU A 129 -2.95 -29.21 -8.56
C GLU A 129 -2.82 -28.14 -7.47
N LEU A 130 -3.92 -27.40 -7.25
CA LEU A 130 -3.99 -26.43 -6.17
C LEU A 130 -4.15 -27.17 -4.83
N PRO A 131 -3.51 -26.69 -3.75
CA PRO A 131 -3.61 -27.35 -2.45
C PRO A 131 -5.05 -27.33 -1.91
N ALA A 132 -5.34 -28.14 -0.89
CA ALA A 132 -6.65 -28.13 -0.23
C ALA A 132 -6.81 -26.92 0.71
N GLN A 133 -6.95 -25.71 0.17
CA GLN A 133 -7.16 -24.47 0.92
C GLN A 133 -8.58 -23.92 0.79
N LYS A 134 -9.01 -23.13 1.78
CA LYS A 134 -10.39 -22.59 1.86
C LYS A 134 -10.78 -21.79 0.61
N ARG A 135 -9.86 -21.00 0.04
CA ARG A 135 -10.10 -20.22 -1.19
C ARG A 135 -10.43 -21.15 -2.36
N TRP A 136 -9.54 -22.10 -2.64
CA TRP A 136 -9.65 -23.07 -3.73
C TRP A 136 -10.90 -23.93 -3.60
N MET A 137 -11.19 -24.42 -2.38
CA MET A 137 -12.40 -25.19 -2.09
C MET A 137 -13.70 -24.41 -2.33
N ARG A 138 -13.73 -23.11 -2.02
CA ARG A 138 -14.90 -22.26 -2.30
C ARG A 138 -15.06 -22.01 -3.78
N ALA A 139 -13.95 -21.75 -4.47
CA ALA A 139 -13.95 -21.56 -5.90
C ALA A 139 -14.46 -22.82 -6.64
N ASN A 140 -14.08 -24.02 -6.21
CA ASN A 140 -14.58 -25.29 -6.79
C ASN A 140 -16.10 -25.51 -6.65
N LYS A 141 -16.79 -24.74 -5.79
CA LYS A 141 -18.25 -24.80 -5.63
C LYS A 141 -18.99 -23.90 -6.61
N ILE A 142 -18.27 -23.11 -7.40
CA ILE A 142 -18.80 -22.06 -8.26
C ILE A 142 -18.15 -22.25 -9.64
N GLU A 143 -18.89 -21.93 -10.69
CA GLU A 143 -18.27 -21.79 -12.01
C GLU A 143 -17.49 -20.47 -12.04
N CYS A 144 -16.16 -20.53 -11.93
CA CYS A 144 -15.27 -19.37 -12.01
C CYS A 144 -14.16 -19.58 -13.03
N LYS A 145 -13.67 -18.48 -13.61
CA LYS A 145 -12.55 -18.53 -14.55
C LYS A 145 -11.24 -18.76 -13.78
N TRP A 146 -10.25 -19.37 -14.44
CA TRP A 146 -8.93 -19.59 -13.86
C TRP A 146 -8.29 -18.28 -13.36
N GLU A 147 -8.47 -17.20 -14.13
CA GLU A 147 -7.95 -15.88 -13.82
C GLU A 147 -8.57 -15.31 -12.53
N ASP A 148 -9.79 -15.71 -12.18
CA ASP A 148 -10.47 -15.25 -10.97
C ASP A 148 -9.90 -15.91 -9.70
N LEU A 149 -9.37 -17.13 -9.82
CA LEU A 149 -8.71 -17.84 -8.72
C LEU A 149 -7.50 -17.05 -8.22
N TRP A 150 -6.73 -16.50 -9.15
CA TRP A 150 -5.45 -15.83 -8.90
C TRP A 150 -5.55 -14.30 -8.92
N ASN A 151 -6.76 -13.75 -8.97
CA ASN A 151 -7.00 -12.32 -8.87
C ASN A 151 -7.12 -11.88 -7.40
N CYS A 152 -6.17 -11.09 -6.92
CA CYS A 152 -6.16 -10.56 -5.56
C CYS A 152 -7.21 -9.49 -5.26
N GLN A 153 -7.87 -8.95 -6.29
CA GLN A 153 -9.03 -8.05 -6.14
C GLN A 153 -10.33 -8.82 -5.91
N LYS A 154 -10.32 -10.15 -6.06
CA LYS A 154 -11.50 -11.00 -5.88
C LYS A 154 -11.38 -11.85 -4.63
N TYR A 155 -12.49 -11.97 -3.89
CA TYR A 155 -12.62 -12.93 -2.80
C TYR A 155 -13.86 -13.81 -2.97
N PHE A 156 -13.74 -15.03 -2.47
CA PHE A 156 -14.79 -16.04 -2.47
C PHE A 156 -15.46 -16.04 -1.10
N ASN A 157 -16.70 -15.53 -1.03
CA ASN A 157 -17.42 -15.36 0.22
C ASN A 157 -17.97 -16.70 0.75
N ARG A 158 -18.68 -16.70 1.88
CA ARG A 158 -19.26 -17.91 2.48
C ARG A 158 -20.52 -18.40 1.75
N GLU A 159 -21.14 -17.53 0.96
CA GLU A 159 -22.34 -17.78 0.17
C GLU A 159 -22.01 -18.37 -1.21
N ASN A 160 -20.72 -18.67 -1.46
CA ASN A 160 -20.20 -19.14 -2.73
C ASN A 160 -20.44 -18.12 -3.86
N GLU A 161 -20.12 -16.86 -3.60
CA GLU A 161 -20.10 -15.80 -4.60
C GLU A 161 -18.68 -15.24 -4.76
N ILE A 162 -18.41 -14.71 -5.96
CA ILE A 162 -17.19 -14.00 -6.29
C ILE A 162 -17.46 -12.50 -6.14
N VAL A 163 -16.78 -11.86 -5.21
CA VAL A 163 -16.98 -10.44 -4.91
C VAL A 163 -15.68 -9.67 -5.15
N SER A 164 -15.80 -8.50 -5.80
CA SER A 164 -14.67 -7.59 -6.02
C SER A 164 -14.42 -6.75 -4.77
N ASN A 165 -13.37 -7.07 -4.04
CA ASN A 165 -12.89 -6.32 -2.89
C ASN A 165 -11.43 -6.71 -2.59
N PHE A 166 -10.50 -5.83 -2.94
CA PHE A 166 -9.08 -6.06 -2.73
C PHE A 166 -8.69 -6.23 -1.25
N ILE A 167 -9.37 -5.54 -0.33
CA ILE A 167 -9.08 -5.60 1.12
C ILE A 167 -9.31 -7.02 1.68
N ASP A 168 -10.24 -7.78 1.08
CA ASP A 168 -10.53 -9.16 1.48
C ASP A 168 -9.98 -10.21 0.51
N GLY A 169 -9.81 -9.84 -0.76
CA GLY A 169 -9.27 -10.70 -1.81
C GLY A 169 -7.80 -11.02 -1.63
N PHE A 170 -6.97 -10.00 -1.36
CA PHE A 170 -5.54 -10.21 -1.18
C PHE A 170 -5.23 -11.10 0.03
N PRO A 171 -5.75 -10.84 1.25
CA PRO A 171 -5.48 -11.70 2.39
C PRO A 171 -5.93 -13.15 2.16
N GLN A 172 -7.09 -13.35 1.52
CA GLN A 172 -7.56 -14.68 1.19
C GLN A 172 -6.65 -15.42 0.19
N LEU A 173 -6.09 -14.71 -0.79
CA LEU A 173 -5.18 -15.29 -1.76
C LEU A 173 -3.79 -15.53 -1.16
N ALA A 174 -3.27 -14.60 -0.36
CA ALA A 174 -1.98 -14.73 0.32
C ALA A 174 -1.93 -15.93 1.28
N ASP A 175 -3.02 -16.18 2.03
CA ASP A 175 -3.17 -17.40 2.84
C ASP A 175 -3.17 -18.65 1.95
N ALA A 176 -3.96 -18.63 0.87
CA ALA A 176 -4.15 -19.78 0.01
C ALA A 176 -2.92 -20.20 -0.81
N CYS A 177 -2.05 -19.27 -1.17
CA CYS A 177 -0.78 -19.55 -1.86
C CYS A 177 0.43 -19.64 -0.91
N GLY A 178 0.26 -19.34 0.38
CA GLY A 178 1.32 -19.42 1.39
C GLY A 178 2.19 -18.17 1.54
N LEU A 179 1.96 -17.11 0.75
CA LEU A 179 2.65 -15.82 0.86
C LEU A 179 2.51 -15.19 2.25
N GLU A 180 1.40 -15.44 2.96
CA GLU A 180 1.15 -14.86 4.30
C GLU A 180 2.30 -15.15 5.29
N LYS A 181 2.99 -16.28 5.16
CA LYS A 181 4.10 -16.69 6.04
C LYS A 181 5.35 -15.81 5.90
N TYR A 182 5.50 -15.14 4.77
CA TYR A 182 6.65 -14.28 4.46
C TYR A 182 6.39 -12.83 4.84
N LEU A 183 5.11 -12.43 4.91
CA LEU A 183 4.74 -11.06 5.20
C LEU A 183 5.08 -10.69 6.66
N PRO A 184 5.45 -9.43 6.94
CA PRO A 184 5.62 -8.96 8.30
C PRO A 184 4.35 -9.17 9.12
N ALA A 185 4.48 -9.51 10.41
CA ALA A 185 3.35 -9.82 11.28
C ALA A 185 2.25 -8.74 11.27
N ASP A 186 2.65 -7.46 11.23
CA ASP A 186 1.73 -6.32 11.24
C ASP A 186 1.31 -5.85 9.84
N PHE A 187 1.80 -6.50 8.78
CA PHE A 187 1.52 -6.08 7.39
C PHE A 187 0.03 -6.09 7.08
N MET A 188 -0.70 -7.13 7.51
CA MET A 188 -2.15 -7.21 7.27
C MET A 188 -2.93 -6.13 8.01
N VAL A 189 -2.44 -5.68 9.18
CA VAL A 189 -3.04 -4.58 9.94
C VAL A 189 -2.82 -3.27 9.18
N TRP A 190 -1.59 -2.99 8.77
CA TRP A 190 -1.24 -1.83 7.96
C TRP A 190 -2.01 -1.81 6.63
N PHE A 191 -2.00 -2.91 5.88
CA PHE A 191 -2.67 -3.07 4.60
C PHE A 191 -4.17 -2.73 4.70
N ARG A 192 -4.87 -3.33 5.67
CA ARG A 192 -6.30 -3.07 5.86
C ARG A 192 -6.58 -1.62 6.24
N ALA A 193 -5.76 -1.03 7.10
CA ALA A 193 -5.88 0.37 7.49
C ALA A 193 -5.74 1.29 6.26
N MET A 194 -4.64 1.13 5.51
CA MET A 194 -4.29 1.97 4.38
C MET A 194 -5.30 1.88 3.24
N PHE A 195 -5.69 0.68 2.82
CA PHE A 195 -6.66 0.51 1.73
C PHE A 195 -8.09 0.90 2.14
N THR A 196 -8.45 0.73 3.42
CA THR A 196 -9.72 1.28 3.92
C THR A 196 -9.71 2.80 3.84
N TYR A 197 -8.66 3.45 4.37
CA TYR A 197 -8.52 4.90 4.33
C TYR A 197 -8.51 5.44 2.90
N ARG A 198 -7.78 4.80 1.99
CA ARG A 198 -7.78 5.10 0.54
C ARG A 198 -9.20 5.14 -0.02
N ASN A 199 -10.03 4.14 0.30
CA ASN A 199 -11.41 4.11 -0.20
C ASN A 199 -12.24 5.28 0.35
N PHE A 200 -12.10 5.62 1.63
CA PHE A 200 -12.78 6.80 2.19
C PHE A 200 -12.33 8.10 1.49
N MET A 201 -11.02 8.29 1.30
CA MET A 201 -10.47 9.48 0.65
C MET A 201 -10.92 9.62 -0.81
N PHE A 202 -10.82 8.56 -1.61
CA PHE A 202 -11.12 8.61 -3.04
C PHE A 202 -12.62 8.67 -3.35
N HIS A 203 -13.49 8.22 -2.44
CA HIS A 203 -14.95 8.33 -2.61
C HIS A 203 -15.56 9.54 -1.91
N GLY A 204 -14.91 10.05 -0.85
CA GLY A 204 -15.44 11.12 -0.01
C GLY A 204 -14.71 12.47 -0.12
N GLY A 205 -13.57 12.54 -0.81
CA GLY A 205 -12.72 13.73 -0.79
C GLY A 205 -12.12 13.97 0.60
N PHE A 206 -11.97 15.24 0.99
CA PHE A 206 -11.47 15.63 2.32
C PHE A 206 -12.58 15.70 3.37
N GLU A 207 -13.79 16.04 2.96
CA GLU A 207 -14.93 16.23 3.85
C GLU A 207 -15.96 15.13 3.70
N TRP A 208 -15.76 14.05 4.43
CA TRP A 208 -16.67 12.91 4.35
C TRP A 208 -18.03 13.24 4.97
N SER A 209 -19.06 12.50 4.57
CA SER A 209 -20.36 12.56 5.26
C SER A 209 -20.22 12.17 6.74
N ILE A 210 -21.10 12.70 7.59
CA ILE A 210 -21.12 12.38 9.04
C ILE A 210 -21.17 10.85 9.27
N GLY A 211 -21.97 10.14 8.46
CA GLY A 211 -22.04 8.67 8.53
C GLY A 211 -20.70 8.00 8.27
N ASN A 212 -19.96 8.46 7.26
CA ASN A 212 -18.63 7.96 6.95
C ASN A 212 -17.59 8.30 8.03
N ARG A 213 -17.63 9.52 8.59
CA ARG A 213 -16.78 9.91 9.73
C ARG A 213 -17.00 9.00 10.92
N ARG A 214 -18.26 8.79 11.32
CA ARG A 214 -18.61 7.88 12.43
C ARG A 214 -18.19 6.44 12.16
N LYS A 215 -18.40 5.96 10.93
CA LYS A 215 -17.96 4.63 10.52
C LYS A 215 -16.45 4.50 10.67
N PHE A 216 -15.67 5.43 10.13
CA PHE A 216 -14.20 5.37 10.19
C PHE A 216 -13.67 5.54 11.63
N THR A 217 -14.29 6.40 12.44
CA THR A 217 -14.00 6.53 13.88
C THR A 217 -14.09 5.18 14.58
N ARG A 218 -15.17 4.43 14.32
CA ARG A 218 -15.40 3.11 14.88
C ARG A 218 -14.37 2.10 14.37
N GLU A 219 -14.07 2.09 13.07
CA GLU A 219 -13.04 1.23 12.48
C GLU A 219 -11.67 1.46 13.16
N ILE A 220 -11.27 2.72 13.36
CA ILE A 220 -10.03 3.05 14.07
C ILE A 220 -10.01 2.43 15.47
N LYS A 221 -11.11 2.58 16.21
CA LYS A 221 -11.21 2.06 17.58
C LYS A 221 -11.19 0.54 17.64
N GLU A 222 -12.02 -0.11 16.82
CA GLU A 222 -12.22 -1.57 16.85
C GLU A 222 -11.00 -2.33 16.32
N LYS A 223 -10.28 -1.75 15.36
CA LYS A 223 -9.14 -2.40 14.69
C LYS A 223 -7.78 -1.92 15.18
N GLY A 224 -7.74 -0.99 16.15
CA GLY A 224 -6.50 -0.53 16.75
C GLY A 224 -5.66 0.37 15.83
N TRP A 225 -6.28 1.19 14.98
CA TRP A 225 -5.58 2.00 13.96
C TRP A 225 -5.18 3.40 14.43
N GLN A 226 -5.19 3.67 15.74
CA GLN A 226 -4.88 4.99 16.31
C GLN A 226 -3.43 5.41 16.06
N SER A 227 -2.52 4.47 15.81
CA SER A 227 -1.14 4.77 15.42
C SER A 227 -1.06 5.42 14.04
N PHE A 228 -1.95 5.06 13.11
CA PHE A 228 -1.84 5.46 11.71
C PHE A 228 -2.50 6.80 11.39
N PHE A 229 -3.60 7.11 12.06
CA PHE A 229 -4.48 8.23 11.70
C PHE A 229 -4.59 9.26 12.81
N THR A 230 -4.89 10.49 12.42
CA THR A 230 -5.32 11.58 13.30
C THR A 230 -6.56 12.26 12.69
N CYS A 231 -7.18 13.15 13.46
CA CYS A 231 -8.39 13.82 13.04
C CYS A 231 -8.44 15.25 13.59
N ALA A 232 -8.81 16.20 12.73
CA ALA A 232 -9.24 17.53 13.15
C ALA A 232 -10.69 17.49 13.62
N THR A 233 -11.03 18.31 14.61
CA THR A 233 -12.38 18.40 15.19
C THR A 233 -13.02 19.75 14.89
N SER A 234 -14.35 19.77 14.79
CA SER A 234 -15.17 20.98 14.73
C SER A 234 -16.32 20.78 15.71
N ASP A 235 -16.51 21.71 16.66
CA ASP A 235 -17.46 21.58 17.77
C ASP A 235 -17.33 20.24 18.53
N ASP A 236 -16.09 19.86 18.87
CA ASP A 236 -15.72 18.60 19.52
C ASP A 236 -16.07 17.30 18.76
N GLU A 237 -16.58 17.42 17.53
CA GLU A 237 -16.91 16.29 16.67
C GLU A 237 -15.83 16.06 15.59
N PRO A 238 -15.54 14.79 15.21
CA PRO A 238 -14.60 14.49 14.13
C PRO A 238 -14.99 15.17 12.81
N TRP A 239 -14.04 15.86 12.18
CA TRP A 239 -14.25 16.59 10.94
C TRP A 239 -13.48 15.99 9.77
N ILE A 240 -12.14 16.09 9.77
CA ILE A 240 -11.27 15.65 8.68
C ILE A 240 -10.27 14.64 9.22
N TYR A 241 -10.16 13.48 8.56
CA TYR A 241 -9.24 12.41 8.90
C TYR A 241 -8.03 12.41 7.97
N TYR A 242 -6.85 12.32 8.55
CA TYR A 242 -5.60 12.30 7.80
C TYR A 242 -4.57 11.38 8.44
N LEU A 243 -3.58 10.98 7.64
CA LEU A 243 -2.47 10.14 8.09
C LEU A 243 -1.58 10.97 9.01
N LYS A 244 -1.05 10.33 10.05
CA LYS A 244 0.03 10.93 10.82
C LYS A 244 1.28 11.05 9.95
N THR A 245 2.13 12.03 10.29
CA THR A 245 3.42 12.27 9.62
C THR A 245 4.26 10.99 9.56
N GLU A 246 4.37 10.29 10.69
CA GLU A 246 5.16 9.08 10.83
C GLU A 246 4.62 7.97 9.90
N THR A 247 3.29 7.86 9.78
CA THR A 247 2.66 6.90 8.87
C THR A 247 3.04 7.17 7.42
N ILE A 248 3.07 8.44 6.99
CA ILE A 248 3.47 8.84 5.63
C ILE A 248 4.95 8.51 5.40
N GLU A 249 5.81 8.80 6.38
CA GLU A 249 7.25 8.53 6.31
C GLU A 249 7.57 7.03 6.26
N GLU A 250 6.78 6.20 6.93
CA GLU A 250 6.96 4.74 6.96
C GLU A 250 6.38 4.03 5.73
N MET A 251 5.50 4.68 4.95
CA MET A 251 4.84 4.02 3.80
C MET A 251 5.83 3.40 2.81
N PRO A 252 6.89 4.09 2.33
CA PRO A 252 7.87 3.47 1.45
C PRO A 252 8.55 2.25 2.07
N ILE A 253 8.86 2.30 3.38
CA ILE A 253 9.49 1.20 4.11
C ILE A 253 8.55 -0.02 4.15
N TRP A 254 7.25 0.19 4.31
CA TRP A 254 6.27 -0.89 4.22
C TRP A 254 6.22 -1.54 2.83
N VAL A 255 6.37 -0.75 1.77
CA VAL A 255 6.48 -1.27 0.40
C VAL A 255 7.77 -2.07 0.22
N GLU A 256 8.91 -1.58 0.72
CA GLU A 256 10.19 -2.32 0.68
C GLU A 256 10.07 -3.67 1.38
N LYS A 257 9.54 -3.70 2.61
CA LYS A 257 9.33 -4.94 3.35
C LYS A 257 8.41 -5.92 2.63
N MET A 258 7.35 -5.42 1.98
CA MET A 258 6.46 -6.24 1.17
C MET A 258 7.20 -6.82 -0.04
N LEU A 259 8.02 -6.02 -0.73
CA LEU A 259 8.84 -6.49 -1.84
C LEU A 259 9.82 -7.56 -1.37
N ASP A 260 10.54 -7.34 -0.27
CA ASP A 260 11.46 -8.34 0.30
C ASP A 260 10.74 -9.65 0.64
N SER A 261 9.54 -9.56 1.21
CA SER A 261 8.70 -10.73 1.52
C SER A 261 8.26 -11.47 0.26
N LEU A 262 7.89 -10.73 -0.79
CA LEU A 262 7.50 -11.31 -2.07
C LEU A 262 8.69 -11.98 -2.77
N GLY A 263 9.87 -11.37 -2.69
CA GLY A 263 11.11 -11.94 -3.20
C GLY A 263 11.50 -13.23 -2.49
N ALA A 264 11.50 -13.22 -1.15
CA ALA A 264 11.74 -14.42 -0.34
C ALA A 264 10.72 -15.53 -0.64
N PHE A 265 9.44 -15.16 -0.80
CA PHE A 265 8.41 -16.11 -1.23
C PHE A 265 8.68 -16.68 -2.63
N ALA A 266 9.09 -15.84 -3.59
CA ALA A 266 9.40 -16.26 -4.95
C ALA A 266 10.61 -17.19 -5.01
N LYS A 267 11.64 -16.91 -4.20
CA LYS A 267 12.84 -17.74 -4.05
C LYS A 267 12.53 -19.13 -3.52
N ASP A 268 11.59 -19.23 -2.57
CA ASP A 268 11.16 -20.49 -1.96
C ASP A 268 10.12 -21.25 -2.80
N LEU A 269 9.74 -20.74 -3.98
CA LEU A 269 8.85 -21.47 -4.87
C LEU A 269 9.51 -22.78 -5.34
N PRO A 270 8.73 -23.87 -5.43
CA PRO A 270 9.23 -25.14 -5.96
C PRO A 270 9.87 -24.97 -7.34
N SER A 271 11.03 -25.59 -7.55
CA SER A 271 11.77 -25.50 -8.82
C SER A 271 10.95 -26.01 -10.02
N GLU A 272 9.98 -26.89 -9.79
CA GLU A 272 9.08 -27.36 -10.84
C GLU A 272 8.08 -26.30 -11.33
N LEU A 273 7.87 -25.22 -10.56
CA LEU A 273 7.08 -24.07 -10.98
C LEU A 273 7.93 -23.01 -11.68
N THR A 274 9.19 -22.83 -11.27
CA THR A 274 10.07 -21.73 -11.71
C THR A 274 11.02 -22.10 -12.85
N SER A 275 11.22 -23.40 -13.14
CA SER A 275 12.10 -23.84 -14.24
C SER A 275 11.35 -24.03 -15.55
N ASP A 276 11.99 -23.71 -16.68
CA ASP A 276 11.45 -23.86 -18.04
C ASP A 276 11.37 -25.32 -18.55
N GLN A 277 11.51 -26.33 -17.68
CA GLN A 277 11.48 -27.75 -18.06
C GLN A 277 10.08 -28.28 -18.39
#